data_AF-R6MWN2-F1
#
_entry.id   AF-R6MWN2-F1
#
_cell.length_a   1.000
_cell.length_b   1.000
_cell.length_c   1.000
_cell.angle_alpha   90.00
_cell.angle_beta   90.00
_cell.angle_gamma   90.00
#
_symmetry.space_group_name_H-M   'P 1'
#
loop_
_entity.id
_entity.type
_entity.pdbx_description
1 polymer ?
#
loop_
_entity_poly.entity_id
_entity_poly.type
_entity_poly.pdbx_seq_one_letter_code
_entity_poly.pdbx_strand_id
1 'polypeptide(L)'
;MIICDPKSELYETTSQYLREQEYTVRVFNLVSPEHSDSWACLSEIKGDELMTQLFCDVTIKNTGDERGDHFWDSAEMNLLKALVLYVGQGSPCNKRSREKPE
;
A
#
# COMPACT_ATOMS: atom_id res chain seq x y z
N MET A 1 8.37 -4.47 14.90
CA MET A 1 7.18 -4.16 15.72
C MET A 1 6.26 -3.26 14.89
N ILE A 2 4.95 -3.49 14.91
CA ILE A 2 3.95 -2.64 14.24
C ILE A 2 2.95 -2.18 15.31
N ILE A 3 2.68 -0.87 15.36
CA ILE A 3 1.79 -0.26 16.35
C ILE A 3 0.76 0.57 15.59
N CYS A 4 -0.51 0.38 15.89
CA CYS A 4 -1.58 1.28 15.47
C CYS A 4 -1.71 2.39 16.52
N ASP A 5 -1.24 3.60 16.22
CA ASP A 5 -1.25 4.74 17.13
C ASP A 5 -2.21 5.83 16.62
N PRO A 6 -3.52 5.73 16.91
CA PRO A 6 -4.54 6.62 16.35
C PRO A 6 -4.42 8.08 16.83
N LYS A 7 -3.67 8.34 17.92
CA LYS A 7 -3.48 9.68 18.48
C LYS A 7 -2.06 10.21 18.33
N SER A 8 -1.15 9.42 17.78
CA SER A 8 0.28 9.74 17.65
C SER A 8 1.04 9.92 18.96
N GLU A 9 0.42 9.72 20.13
CA GLU A 9 1.04 9.94 21.45
C GLU A 9 2.25 9.03 21.67
N LEU A 10 2.18 7.77 21.21
CA LEU A 10 3.29 6.83 21.36
C LEU A 10 4.43 7.21 20.43
N TYR A 11 4.14 7.54 19.17
CA TYR A 11 5.15 7.97 18.22
C TYR A 11 5.85 9.25 18.67
N GLU A 12 5.10 10.26 19.12
CA GLU A 12 5.66 11.53 19.63
C GLU A 12 6.57 11.31 20.83
N THR A 13 6.16 10.48 21.79
CA THR A 13 6.91 10.29 23.05
C THR A 13 8.12 9.39 22.87
N THR A 14 8.05 8.38 21.99
CA THR A 14 9.05 7.29 21.96
C THR A 14 9.93 7.25 20.73
N SER A 15 9.53 7.89 19.62
CA SER A 15 10.26 7.74 18.35
C SER A 15 11.70 8.26 18.41
N GLN A 16 11.95 9.39 19.10
CA GLN A 16 13.30 9.91 19.26
C GLN A 16 14.17 8.97 20.10
N TYR A 17 13.67 8.54 21.26
CA TYR A 17 14.39 7.59 22.13
C TYR A 17 14.75 6.30 21.38
N LEU A 18 13.81 5.74 20.61
CA LEU A 18 14.06 4.53 19.83
C LEU A 18 15.12 4.74 18.73
N ARG A 19 15.14 5.91 18.07
CA ARG A 19 16.20 6.25 17.11
C ARG A 19 17.56 6.39 17.80
N GLU A 20 17.61 6.96 19.01
CA GLU A 20 18.84 7.07 19.81
C GLU A 20 19.35 5.69 20.26
N GLN A 21 18.47 4.71 20.41
CA GLN A 21 18.83 3.30 20.61
C GLN A 21 19.10 2.54 19.30
N GLU A 22 19.38 3.26 18.21
CA GLU A 22 19.73 2.74 16.88
C GLU A 22 18.62 1.94 16.16
N TYR A 23 17.35 2.06 16.58
CA TYR A 23 16.23 1.48 15.83
C TYR A 23 15.85 2.34 14.63
N THR A 24 15.48 1.67 13.53
CA THR A 24 14.79 2.33 12.42
C THR A 24 13.32 2.52 12.78
N VAL A 25 12.93 3.78 12.98
CA VAL A 25 11.54 4.15 13.27
C VAL A 25 10.92 4.79 12.02
N ARG A 26 9.83 4.20 11.54
CA ARG A 26 9.03 4.67 10.40
C ARG A 26 7.60 4.98 10.84
N VAL A 27 6.96 5.94 10.19
CA VAL A 27 5.56 6.31 10.44
C VAL A 27 4.77 6.23 9.14
N PHE A 28 3.60 5.59 9.20
CA PHE A 28 2.62 5.61 8.11
C PHE A 28 1.42 6.45 8.55
N ASN A 29 1.46 7.75 8.25
CA ASN A 29 0.44 8.71 8.65
C ASN A 29 -0.62 8.85 7.55
N LEU A 30 -1.82 8.32 7.83
CA LEU A 30 -2.97 8.37 6.92
C LEU A 30 -3.79 9.67 7.03
N VAL A 31 -3.57 10.49 8.08
CA VAL A 31 -4.28 11.75 8.32
C VAL A 31 -3.55 12.93 7.67
N SER A 32 -2.23 12.98 7.82
CA SER A 32 -1.36 14.00 7.23
C SER A 32 -0.21 13.34 6.47
N PRO A 33 -0.43 12.90 5.21
CA PRO A 33 0.54 12.12 4.44
C PRO A 33 1.89 12.82 4.24
N GLU A 34 1.93 14.15 4.25
CA GLU A 34 3.15 14.96 4.16
C GLU A 34 4.11 14.75 5.35
N HIS A 35 3.60 14.26 6.48
CA HIS A 35 4.38 13.90 7.67
C HIS A 35 4.62 12.38 7.78
N SER A 36 4.30 11.62 6.73
CA SER A 36 4.49 10.17 6.67
C SER A 36 5.81 9.79 6.00
N ASP A 37 6.38 8.65 6.38
CA ASP A 37 7.25 7.93 5.46
C ASP A 37 6.39 7.46 4.27
N SER A 38 6.84 7.76 3.05
CA SER A 38 6.15 7.31 1.84
C SER A 38 6.28 5.80 1.69
N TRP A 39 5.19 5.15 1.27
CA TRP A 39 5.16 3.71 1.01
C TRP A 39 4.56 3.41 -0.36
N ALA A 40 5.34 2.77 -1.22
CA ALA A 40 4.91 2.34 -2.55
C ALA A 40 4.36 0.89 -2.47
N CYS A 41 3.16 0.72 -1.92
CA CYS A 41 2.57 -0.60 -1.66
C CYS A 41 2.52 -1.52 -2.89
N LEU A 42 2.25 -0.99 -4.10
CA LEU A 42 2.23 -1.77 -5.34
C LEU A 42 3.61 -2.33 -5.73
N SER A 43 4.70 -1.69 -5.30
CA SER A 43 6.06 -2.18 -5.58
C SER A 43 6.40 -3.45 -4.80
N GLU A 44 5.74 -3.66 -3.65
CA GLU A 44 5.93 -4.85 -2.81
C GLU A 44 5.29 -6.10 -3.40
N ILE A 45 4.25 -5.92 -4.24
CA ILE A 45 3.52 -7.01 -4.88
C ILE A 45 4.42 -7.76 -5.86
N LYS A 46 5.38 -7.09 -6.52
CA LYS A 46 6.38 -7.70 -7.43
C LYS A 46 5.79 -8.61 -8.52
N GLY A 47 4.53 -8.37 -8.92
CA GLY A 47 3.80 -9.21 -9.88
C GLY A 47 3.38 -10.58 -9.34
N ASP A 48 3.52 -10.84 -8.05
CA ASP A 48 3.07 -12.05 -7.38
C ASP A 48 1.53 -12.05 -7.29
N GLU A 49 0.90 -13.10 -7.83
CA GLU A 49 -0.56 -13.22 -7.88
C GLU A 49 -1.20 -13.35 -6.50
N LEU A 50 -0.54 -14.03 -5.55
CA LEU A 50 -1.03 -14.21 -4.18
C LEU A 50 -1.00 -12.87 -3.45
N MET A 51 0.11 -12.13 -3.56
CA MET A 51 0.22 -10.79 -2.97
C MET A 51 -0.76 -9.81 -3.61
N THR A 52 -0.98 -9.94 -4.92
CA THR A 52 -1.99 -9.13 -5.63
C THR A 52 -3.39 -9.43 -5.10
N GLN A 53 -3.74 -10.71 -4.94
CA GLN A 53 -5.02 -11.13 -4.39
C GLN A 53 -5.20 -10.56 -2.98
N LEU A 54 -4.20 -10.74 -2.11
CA LEU A 54 -4.24 -10.23 -0.74
C LEU A 54 -4.42 -8.71 -0.69
N PHE A 55 -3.71 -7.97 -1.54
CA PHE A 55 -3.85 -6.51 -1.64
C PHE A 55 -5.28 -6.11 -2.00
N CYS A 56 -5.87 -6.74 -3.02
CA CYS A 56 -7.23 -6.43 -3.47
C CYS A 56 -8.25 -6.82 -2.39
N ASP A 57 -8.12 -8.00 -1.78
CA ASP A 57 -8.99 -8.47 -0.70
C ASP A 57 -8.99 -7.53 0.50
N VAL A 58 -7.81 -7.09 0.95
CA VAL A 58 -7.68 -6.15 2.07
C VAL A 58 -8.28 -4.80 1.69
N THR A 59 -8.02 -4.30 0.48
CA THR A 59 -8.55 -3.00 0.03
C THR A 59 -10.08 -3.00 0.04
N ILE A 60 -10.70 -3.94 -0.69
CA ILE A 60 -12.17 -4.02 -0.80
C ILE A 60 -12.82 -4.21 0.56
N LYS A 61 -12.28 -5.08 1.43
CA LYS A 61 -12.84 -5.29 2.77
C LYS A 61 -12.78 -4.06 3.68
N ASN A 62 -11.78 -3.19 3.50
CA ASN A 62 -11.62 -1.99 4.34
C ASN A 62 -12.35 -0.76 3.79
N THR A 63 -12.72 -0.77 2.50
CA THR A 63 -13.40 0.37 1.85
C THR A 63 -14.83 0.08 1.41
N GLY A 64 -15.23 -1.18 1.35
CA GLY A 64 -16.57 -1.61 0.97
C GLY A 64 -17.60 -1.33 2.06
N ASP A 65 -18.83 -1.03 1.65
CA ASP A 65 -19.99 -0.97 2.55
C ASP A 65 -20.65 -2.36 2.57
N GLU A 66 -21.16 -2.79 3.73
CA GLU A 66 -21.85 -4.09 3.90
C GLU A 66 -23.18 -4.16 3.10
N ARG A 67 -23.56 -3.07 2.43
CA ARG A 67 -24.83 -2.90 1.71
C ARG A 67 -24.75 -3.22 0.21
N GLY A 68 -23.60 -3.65 -0.29
CA GLY A 68 -23.40 -3.99 -1.72
C GLY A 68 -24.04 -5.32 -2.12
N ASP A 69 -24.69 -5.37 -3.29
CA ASP A 69 -25.09 -6.64 -3.91
C ASP A 69 -23.83 -7.44 -4.31
N HIS A 70 -23.76 -8.72 -3.95
CA HIS A 70 -22.63 -9.64 -4.21
C HIS A 70 -22.10 -9.66 -5.65
N PHE A 71 -22.93 -9.27 -6.62
CA PHE A 71 -22.53 -9.15 -8.02
C PHE A 71 -21.49 -8.04 -8.23
N TRP A 72 -21.68 -6.88 -7.60
CA TRP A 72 -20.76 -5.76 -7.72
C TRP A 72 -19.45 -6.03 -6.99
N ASP A 73 -19.49 -6.70 -5.84
CA ASP A 73 -18.28 -7.08 -5.09
C ASP A 73 -17.33 -7.94 -5.94
N SER A 74 -17.90 -8.91 -6.68
CA SER A 74 -17.12 -9.82 -7.52
C SER A 74 -16.55 -9.13 -8.76
N ALA A 75 -17.30 -8.20 -9.35
CA ALA A 75 -16.85 -7.42 -10.49
C ALA A 75 -15.75 -6.42 -10.09
N GLU A 76 -15.93 -5.74 -8.96
CA GLU A 76 -14.98 -4.78 -8.40
C GLU A 76 -13.65 -5.46 -8.05
N MET A 77 -13.70 -6.61 -7.38
CA MET A 77 -12.52 -7.39 -7.04
C MET A 77 -11.70 -7.79 -8.27
N ASN A 78 -12.36 -8.34 -9.30
CA ASN A 78 -11.69 -8.79 -10.51
C ASN A 78 -11.11 -7.62 -11.30
N LEU A 79 -11.81 -6.49 -11.36
CA LEU A 79 -11.32 -5.27 -12.00
C LEU A 79 -10.07 -4.73 -11.29
N LEU A 80 -10.11 -4.61 -9.96
CA LEU A 80 -8.97 -4.12 -9.18
C LEU A 80 -7.75 -5.03 -9.36
N LYS A 81 -7.95 -6.35 -9.29
CA LYS A 81 -6.89 -7.34 -9.51
C LYS A 81 -6.24 -7.18 -10.90
N ALA A 82 -7.04 -7.04 -11.95
CA ALA A 82 -6.55 -6.84 -13.31
C ALA A 82 -5.71 -5.56 -13.45
N LEU A 83 -6.15 -4.46 -12.85
CA LEU A 83 -5.42 -3.19 -12.86
C LEU A 83 -4.08 -3.28 -12.12
N VAL A 84 -4.06 -3.92 -10.95
CA VAL A 84 -2.82 -4.10 -10.16
C VAL A 84 -1.80 -4.95 -10.92
N LEU A 85 -2.24 -6.07 -11.51
CA LEU A 85 -1.36 -6.91 -12.34
C LEU A 85 -0.84 -6.15 -13.56
N TYR A 86 -1.70 -5.38 -14.23
CA TYR A 86 -1.31 -4.58 -15.39
C TYR A 86 -0.23 -3.55 -15.05
N VAL A 87 -0.36 -2.85 -13.92
CA VAL A 87 0.67 -1.90 -13.45
C VAL A 87 1.94 -2.64 -13.04
N GLY A 88 1.82 -3.77 -12.33
CA GLY A 88 2.94 -4.56 -11.82
C GLY A 88 3.80 -5.21 -12.91
N GLN A 89 3.19 -5.67 -14.02
CA GLN A 89 3.90 -6.22 -15.17
C GLN A 89 4.67 -5.15 -15.97
N GLY A 90 4.53 -3.88 -15.61
CA GLY A 90 5.06 -2.73 -16.31
C GLY A 90 4.21 -2.45 -17.54
N SER A 91 3.46 -1.34 -17.50
CA SER A 91 2.74 -0.86 -18.69
C SER A 91 3.71 -0.82 -19.88
N PRO A 92 3.31 -1.29 -21.09
CA PRO A 92 4.19 -1.26 -22.26
C PRO A 92 4.73 0.15 -22.60
N CYS A 93 4.07 1.21 -22.12
CA CYS A 93 4.55 2.59 -22.20
C CYS A 93 5.81 2.85 -21.34
N ASN A 94 5.90 2.26 -20.14
CA ASN A 94 7.01 2.49 -19.20
C ASN A 94 8.30 1.71 -19.56
N LYS A 95 8.21 0.75 -20.49
CA LYS A 95 9.40 0.09 -21.06
C LYS A 95 10.20 1.05 -21.94
N ARG A 96 9.55 1.99 -22.64
CA ARG A 96 10.22 3.01 -23.48
C ARG A 96 10.91 4.12 -22.68
N SER A 97 10.42 4.46 -21.49
CA SER A 97 11.01 5.52 -20.65
C SER A 97 12.16 5.03 -19.74
N ARG A 98 12.37 3.70 -19.64
CA ARG A 98 13.44 3.09 -18.85
C ARG A 98 14.69 2.74 -19.66
N GLU A 99 14.62 2.77 -21.00
CA GLU A 99 15.81 2.76 -21.86
C GLU A 99 16.41 4.17 -21.82
N LYS A 100 17.44 4.36 -20.96
CA LYS A 100 18.27 5.56 -21.05
C LYS A 100 18.92 5.59 -22.45
N PRO A 101 18.95 6.74 -23.15
CA PRO A 101 19.80 6.86 -24.31
C PRO A 101 21.26 6.72 -23.86
N GLU A 102 22.02 5.91 -24.59
CA GLU A 102 23.47 5.73 -24.45
C GLU A 102 24.24 7.04 -24.59
#